data_AF-A0A964HGI2-F1
#
_entry.id   AF-A0A964HGI2-F1
#
_cell.length_a   1.000
_cell.length_b   1.000
_cell.length_c   1.000
_cell.angle_alpha   90.00
_cell.angle_beta   90.00
_cell.angle_gamma   90.00
#
_symmetry.space_group_name_H-M   'P 1'
#
loop_
_entity.id
_entity.type
_entity.pdbx_description
1 polymer ?
#
loop_
_entity_poly.entity_id
_entity_poly.type
_entity_poly.pdbx_seq_one_letter_code
_entity_poly.pdbx_strand_id
1 'polypeptide(L)'
;MGLSRSAVYFSNMNSVVAPAPILSDEDALRLHVLLAGEVHAVRIDESAMVLHALTPKGEARLPLHASGRADAYLTQVRELLGGHALGSPGGYPVHLRRWTRMGQAGAKNLEALLKLGEPEAVLAVAYAPGLTDELARRAWWALPTMEVARVMLIHPEVREGEMGKVLADFLVEHLPFEEDAVTAMNTVRIVLGAGRLDAEERLALWRKGQRRPHYLIGFIEHLPDDLPTEGVASIDTPEPVAADAWSRQWARCCSGPGQAWLRAVELALEKPPAHEAVYLLLQLIGSYFAPVAVQIAPTTTSIPADAAAAMADLARLRAEDAEPVLTRTTAVGPLMRKKLDPLLAPVLQNLRKLRQ
;
A
#
# COMPACT_ATOMS: atom_id res chain seq x y z
N MET A 1 -11.36 57.49 51.58
CA MET A 1 -10.00 57.91 51.97
C MET A 1 -9.25 56.64 52.35
N GLY A 2 -8.51 55.92 51.51
CA GLY A 2 -7.50 56.32 50.50
C GLY A 2 -6.17 55.69 50.95
N LEU A 3 -5.90 54.41 50.66
CA LEU A 3 -4.96 53.88 49.64
C LEU A 3 -3.57 54.56 49.72
N SER A 4 -2.55 53.96 50.35
CA SER A 4 -1.72 52.78 50.00
C SER A 4 -0.78 52.98 48.80
N ARG A 5 0.50 53.19 49.18
CA ARG A 5 1.79 52.72 48.63
C ARG A 5 2.11 52.89 47.14
N SER A 6 3.22 53.60 46.96
CA SER A 6 4.12 53.67 45.81
C SER A 6 4.44 52.33 45.14
N ALA A 7 4.47 52.34 43.81
CA ALA A 7 5.32 51.45 43.02
C ALA A 7 5.67 52.12 41.69
N VAL A 8 6.98 52.23 41.46
CA VAL A 8 7.64 52.67 40.23
C VAL A 8 7.30 51.70 39.10
N TYR A 9 6.84 52.21 37.95
CA TYR A 9 6.80 51.45 36.70
C TYR A 9 7.68 52.12 35.65
N PHE A 10 8.76 51.41 35.32
CA PHE A 10 9.63 51.61 34.17
C PHE A 10 8.81 51.54 32.88
N SER A 11 8.92 52.56 32.03
CA SER A 11 8.53 52.47 30.62
C SER A 11 9.63 51.75 29.85
N ASN A 12 9.43 50.47 29.52
CA ASN A 12 10.19 49.78 28.47
C ASN A 12 9.25 49.55 27.29
N MET A 13 9.29 50.47 26.33
CA MET A 13 8.83 50.22 24.97
C MET A 13 9.82 49.26 24.30
N ASN A 14 9.65 47.95 24.52
CA ASN A 14 10.18 46.96 23.59
C ASN A 14 9.21 46.92 22.41
N SER A 15 9.48 47.74 21.39
CA SER A 15 9.05 47.43 20.04
C SER A 15 9.67 46.09 19.67
N VAL A 16 8.88 45.02 19.77
CA VAL A 16 9.19 43.76 19.13
C VAL A 16 9.17 44.05 17.63
N VAL A 17 10.34 44.36 17.08
CA VAL A 17 10.56 44.38 15.64
C VAL A 17 10.21 42.97 15.18
N ALA A 18 9.11 42.84 14.44
CA ALA A 18 8.80 41.60 13.75
C ALA A 18 10.06 41.21 12.96
N PRO A 19 10.54 39.96 13.04
CA PRO A 19 11.70 39.54 12.29
C PRO A 19 11.49 39.91 10.82
N ALA A 20 12.51 40.51 10.19
CA ALA A 20 12.44 40.89 8.79
C ALA A 20 11.99 39.68 7.95
N PRO A 21 11.16 39.87 6.91
CA PRO A 21 10.76 38.77 6.05
C PRO A 21 12.02 38.08 5.51
N ILE A 22 12.12 36.77 5.72
CA ILE A 22 13.26 35.95 5.27
C ILE A 22 13.11 35.68 3.77
N LEU A 23 11.92 35.80 3.21
CA LEU A 23 11.69 35.81 1.76
C LEU A 23 12.27 37.07 1.11
N SER A 24 13.06 36.89 0.05
CA SER A 24 13.52 38.01 -0.78
C SER A 24 12.32 38.67 -1.48
N ASP A 25 12.38 39.99 -1.70
CA ASP A 25 11.29 40.72 -2.37
C ASP A 25 11.02 40.17 -3.78
N GLU A 26 12.08 39.73 -4.46
CA GLU A 26 11.98 39.12 -5.79
C GLU A 26 11.26 37.77 -5.76
N ASP A 27 11.62 36.88 -4.83
CA ASP A 27 10.94 35.58 -4.71
C ASP A 27 9.50 35.74 -4.23
N ALA A 28 9.24 36.65 -3.29
CA ALA A 28 7.89 36.96 -2.84
C ALA A 28 7.00 37.43 -4.01
N LEU A 29 7.51 38.33 -4.86
CA LEU A 29 6.80 38.78 -6.06
C LEU A 29 6.55 37.62 -7.03
N ARG A 30 7.58 36.81 -7.34
CA ARG A 30 7.47 35.67 -8.26
C ARG A 30 6.47 34.63 -7.75
N LEU A 31 6.46 34.34 -6.45
CA LEU A 31 5.50 33.43 -5.82
C LEU A 31 4.07 33.99 -5.90
N HIS A 32 3.86 35.26 -5.60
CA HIS A 32 2.53 35.88 -5.75
C HIS A 32 2.05 35.87 -7.21
N VAL A 33 2.92 36.12 -8.18
CA VAL A 33 2.58 36.04 -9.61
C VAL A 33 2.19 34.62 -10.01
N LEU A 34 2.93 33.61 -9.54
CA LEU A 34 2.60 32.20 -9.76
C LEU A 34 1.23 31.85 -9.17
N LEU A 35 0.97 32.26 -7.93
CA LEU A 35 -0.26 31.95 -7.19
C LEU A 35 -1.47 32.79 -7.64
N ALA A 36 -1.25 33.91 -8.35
CA ALA A 36 -2.34 34.63 -9.01
C ALA A 36 -2.93 33.84 -10.20
N GLY A 37 -2.19 32.86 -10.72
CA GLY A 37 -2.64 31.92 -11.75
C GLY A 37 -3.29 30.66 -11.16
N GLU A 38 -3.74 29.77 -12.05
CA GLU A 38 -4.26 28.46 -11.63
C GLU A 38 -3.12 27.47 -11.37
N VAL A 39 -2.96 27.07 -10.11
CA VAL A 39 -2.01 26.05 -9.66
C VAL A 39 -2.76 24.80 -9.19
N HIS A 40 -2.39 23.65 -9.71
CA HIS A 40 -2.96 22.34 -9.37
C HIS A 40 -2.23 21.67 -8.21
N ALA A 41 -0.90 21.72 -8.20
CA ALA A 41 -0.06 21.15 -7.16
C ALA A 41 1.31 21.86 -7.10
N VAL A 42 1.99 21.76 -5.97
CA VAL A 42 3.33 22.29 -5.74
C VAL A 42 4.21 21.21 -5.11
N ARG A 43 5.45 21.08 -5.58
CA ARG A 43 6.52 20.34 -4.89
C ARG A 43 7.76 21.22 -4.80
N ILE A 44 8.53 21.05 -3.72
CA ILE A 44 9.77 21.80 -3.51
C ILE A 44 10.93 20.82 -3.46
N ASP A 45 11.92 21.03 -4.31
CA ASP A 45 13.24 20.40 -4.16
C ASP A 45 14.05 21.27 -3.20
N GLU A 46 14.09 20.85 -1.93
CA GLU A 46 14.78 21.58 -0.86
C GLU A 46 16.30 21.61 -1.08
N SER A 47 16.86 20.58 -1.73
CA SER A 47 18.30 20.48 -1.99
C SER A 47 18.74 21.41 -3.11
N ALA A 48 17.94 21.47 -4.19
CA ALA A 48 18.19 22.34 -5.32
C ALA A 48 17.68 23.77 -5.09
N MET A 49 16.90 24.00 -4.03
CA MET A 49 16.18 25.24 -3.76
C MET A 49 15.32 25.67 -4.96
N VAL A 50 14.47 24.76 -5.45
CA VAL A 50 13.57 25.02 -6.58
C VAL A 50 12.14 24.62 -6.23
N LEU A 51 11.21 25.54 -6.43
CA LEU A 51 9.79 25.26 -6.41
C LEU A 51 9.31 24.86 -7.80
N HIS A 52 8.61 23.73 -7.87
CA HIS A 52 7.91 23.28 -9.06
C HIS A 52 6.41 23.41 -8.83
N ALA A 53 5.68 23.94 -9.81
CA ALA A 53 4.23 24.05 -9.77
C ALA A 53 3.61 23.41 -11.01
N LEU A 54 2.65 22.54 -10.78
CA LEU A 54 1.82 21.97 -11.83
C LEU A 54 0.69 22.95 -12.15
N THR A 55 0.58 23.35 -13.40
CA THR A 55 -0.45 24.27 -13.90
C THR A 55 -1.18 23.66 -15.09
N PRO A 56 -2.33 24.21 -15.54
CA PRO A 56 -3.01 23.76 -16.75
C PRO A 56 -2.13 23.81 -18.02
N LYS A 57 -1.09 24.64 -18.04
CA LYS A 57 -0.17 24.80 -19.19
C LYS A 57 1.08 23.92 -19.08
N GLY A 58 1.20 23.11 -18.03
CA GLY A 58 2.38 22.29 -17.74
C GLY A 58 3.10 22.73 -16.47
N GLU A 59 4.35 22.29 -16.34
CA GLU A 59 5.20 22.55 -15.16
C GLU A 59 5.86 23.94 -15.23
N ALA A 60 5.64 24.75 -14.20
CA ALA A 60 6.37 25.98 -13.93
C ALA A 60 7.49 25.71 -12.92
N ARG A 61 8.64 26.35 -13.11
CA ARG A 61 9.83 26.21 -12.25
C ARG A 61 10.25 27.58 -11.74
N LEU A 62 10.46 27.67 -10.43
CA LEU A 62 10.82 28.91 -9.73
C LEU A 62 12.03 28.62 -8.83
N PRO A 63 13.25 29.03 -9.25
CA PRO A 63 14.41 29.00 -8.38
C PRO A 63 14.20 29.90 -7.16
N LEU A 64 14.56 29.40 -5.98
CA LEU A 64 14.40 30.09 -4.71
C LEU A 64 15.75 30.63 -4.23
N HIS A 65 15.80 31.92 -3.90
CA HIS A 65 17.02 32.60 -3.48
C HIS A 65 16.97 32.89 -1.97
N ALA A 66 17.39 31.91 -1.18
CA ALA A 66 17.31 32.00 0.28
C ALA A 66 18.12 33.18 0.86
N SER A 67 17.43 34.14 1.48
CA SER A 67 18.04 35.19 2.31
C SER A 67 18.32 34.63 3.72
N GLY A 68 19.29 33.72 3.83
CA GLY A 68 19.76 33.18 5.11
C GLY A 68 19.64 31.65 5.21
N ARG A 69 19.14 31.15 6.35
CA ARG A 69 19.01 29.71 6.57
C ARG A 69 17.93 29.10 5.68
N ALA A 70 18.30 28.09 4.90
CA ALA A 70 17.40 27.38 3.98
C ALA A 70 16.11 26.89 4.66
N ASP A 71 16.20 26.18 5.80
CA ASP A 71 15.01 25.63 6.48
C ASP A 71 13.99 26.71 6.88
N ALA A 72 14.48 27.84 7.43
CA ALA A 72 13.63 28.95 7.84
C ALA A 72 13.01 29.66 6.63
N TYR A 73 13.78 29.79 5.54
CA TYR A 73 13.28 30.33 4.29
C TYR A 73 12.19 29.44 3.69
N LEU A 74 12.42 28.12 3.61
CA LEU A 74 11.45 27.15 3.10
C LEU A 74 10.18 27.14 3.96
N THR A 75 10.31 27.27 5.29
CA THR A 75 9.16 27.41 6.19
C THR A 75 8.32 28.63 5.81
N GLN A 76 8.93 29.78 5.50
CA GLN A 76 8.18 30.96 5.05
C GLN A 76 7.56 30.82 3.66
N VAL A 77 8.23 30.14 2.73
CA VAL A 77 7.63 29.79 1.42
C VAL A 77 6.36 28.98 1.64
N ARG A 78 6.42 27.98 2.52
CA ARG A 78 5.32 27.08 2.87
C ARG A 78 4.18 27.81 3.59
N GLU A 79 4.50 28.75 4.47
CA GLU A 79 3.52 29.64 5.10
C GLU A 79 2.79 30.51 4.07
N LEU A 80 3.51 31.06 3.09
CA LEU A 80 2.92 31.85 2.00
C LEU A 80 1.99 30.98 1.13
N LEU A 81 2.44 29.79 0.75
CA LEU A 81 1.63 28.81 0.01
C LEU A 81 0.37 28.43 0.79
N GLY A 82 0.49 28.14 2.09
CA GLY A 82 -0.63 27.81 2.97
C GLY A 82 -1.63 28.95 3.13
N GLY A 83 -1.13 30.18 3.31
CA GLY A 83 -1.98 31.37 3.38
C GLY A 83 -2.82 31.57 2.11
N HIS A 84 -2.22 31.33 0.94
CA HIS A 84 -2.93 31.42 -0.33
C HIS A 84 -3.91 30.26 -0.54
N ALA A 85 -3.49 29.02 -0.30
CA ALA A 85 -4.30 27.83 -0.57
C ALA A 85 -5.49 27.67 0.39
N LEU A 86 -5.33 28.08 1.65
CA LEU A 86 -6.33 27.87 2.71
C LEU A 86 -7.09 29.14 3.10
N GLY A 87 -6.68 30.31 2.61
CA GLY A 87 -7.40 31.58 2.83
C GLY A 87 -7.37 32.12 4.27
N SER A 88 -6.49 31.61 5.14
CA SER A 88 -6.32 32.11 6.52
C SER A 88 -4.98 32.82 6.70
N PRO A 89 -4.97 34.07 7.24
CA PRO A 89 -3.74 34.74 7.66
C PRO A 89 -3.05 33.91 8.77
N GLY A 90 -1.84 33.42 8.52
CA GLY A 90 -1.11 32.51 9.43
C GLY A 90 -1.47 31.03 9.29
N GLY A 91 -2.13 30.63 8.19
CA GLY A 91 -2.68 29.30 7.95
C GLY A 91 -1.67 28.22 7.59
N TYR A 92 -0.54 28.09 8.30
CA TYR A 92 0.29 26.91 8.21
C TYR A 92 -0.15 25.88 9.26
N PRO A 93 -0.76 24.74 8.88
CA PRO A 93 -1.09 23.71 9.83
C PRO A 93 0.20 22.99 10.26
N VAL A 94 0.82 23.47 11.34
CA VAL A 94 1.97 22.82 12.00
C VAL A 94 1.67 21.36 12.38
N HIS A 95 0.38 20.95 12.36
CA HIS A 95 -0.06 19.58 12.58
C HIS A 95 -1.14 19.13 11.58
N LEU A 96 -0.73 18.69 10.38
CA LEU A 96 -1.60 17.98 9.43
C LEU A 96 -2.34 16.78 10.07
N ARG A 97 -1.73 16.12 11.07
CA ARG A 97 -2.32 15.01 11.84
C ARG A 97 -3.62 15.35 12.59
N ARG A 98 -3.88 16.62 12.92
CA ARG A 98 -5.14 17.04 13.54
C ARG A 98 -6.26 17.25 12.52
N TRP A 99 -5.90 17.55 11.28
CA TRP A 99 -6.85 17.86 10.21
C TRP A 99 -7.50 16.60 9.64
N THR A 100 -6.76 15.49 9.53
CA THR A 100 -7.30 14.17 9.17
C THR A 100 -8.33 13.63 10.18
N ARG A 101 -8.31 14.10 11.44
CA ARG A 101 -9.32 13.76 12.47
C ARG A 101 -10.60 14.59 12.36
N MET A 102 -10.58 15.71 11.66
CA MET A 102 -11.73 16.61 11.51
C MET A 102 -12.62 16.22 10.32
N GLY A 103 -12.79 14.90 10.11
CA GLY A 103 -14.01 14.21 9.64
C GLY A 103 -14.65 14.52 8.28
N GLN A 104 -14.32 15.62 7.59
CA GLN A 104 -14.99 16.03 6.36
C GLN A 104 -14.08 16.93 5.51
N ALA A 105 -12.97 16.40 4.98
CA ALA A 105 -12.28 17.09 3.90
C ALA A 105 -13.03 16.80 2.59
N GLY A 106 -13.90 17.71 2.17
CA GLY A 106 -14.49 17.66 0.82
C GLY A 106 -13.41 17.78 -0.27
N ALA A 107 -13.72 17.41 -1.52
CA ALA A 107 -12.76 17.39 -2.63
C ALA A 107 -11.95 18.69 -2.80
N LYS A 108 -12.58 19.86 -2.60
CA LYS A 108 -11.91 21.18 -2.65
C LYS A 108 -10.80 21.34 -1.60
N ASN A 109 -10.92 20.69 -0.44
CA ASN A 109 -9.89 20.73 0.59
C ASN A 109 -8.69 19.87 0.19
N LEU A 110 -8.89 18.76 -0.52
CA LEU A 110 -7.80 17.91 -1.01
C LEU A 110 -6.97 18.63 -2.08
N GLU A 111 -7.62 19.36 -3.00
CA GLU A 111 -6.91 20.19 -3.99
C GLU A 111 -6.05 21.27 -3.34
N ALA A 112 -6.52 21.89 -2.25
CA ALA A 112 -5.74 22.90 -1.53
C ALA A 112 -4.49 22.31 -0.87
N LEU A 113 -4.58 21.08 -0.33
CA LEU A 113 -3.44 20.40 0.30
C LEU A 113 -2.28 20.16 -0.68
N LEU A 114 -2.58 19.87 -1.95
CA LEU A 114 -1.54 19.66 -2.97
C LEU A 114 -0.75 20.92 -3.32
N LYS A 115 -1.24 22.11 -2.94
CA LYS A 115 -0.60 23.40 -3.22
C LYS A 115 0.36 23.85 -2.11
N LEU A 116 0.43 23.10 -1.01
CA LEU A 116 1.22 23.48 0.17
C LEU A 116 2.74 23.26 -0.03
N GLY A 117 3.12 22.42 -0.99
CA GLY A 117 4.52 22.02 -1.16
C GLY A 117 5.03 21.02 -0.12
N GLU A 118 4.15 20.54 0.77
CA GLU A 118 4.47 19.60 1.86
C GLU A 118 4.29 18.14 1.43
N PRO A 119 5.31 17.27 1.56
CA PRO A 119 5.16 15.84 1.33
C PRO A 119 4.06 15.20 2.17
N GLU A 120 3.92 15.61 3.44
CA GLU A 120 2.89 15.13 4.35
C GLU A 120 1.48 15.51 3.91
N ALA A 121 1.31 16.64 3.23
CA ALA A 121 0.02 17.04 2.67
C ALA A 121 -0.34 16.18 1.46
N VAL A 122 0.64 15.85 0.61
CA VAL A 122 0.45 14.91 -0.50
C VAL A 122 0.07 13.52 0.01
N LEU A 123 0.75 13.03 1.05
CA LEU A 123 0.37 11.78 1.72
C LEU A 123 -1.06 11.84 2.27
N ALA A 124 -1.43 12.93 2.96
CA ALA A 124 -2.79 13.10 3.47
C ALA A 124 -3.86 13.04 2.37
N VAL A 125 -3.56 13.57 1.17
CA VAL A 125 -4.43 13.43 -0.01
C VAL A 125 -4.45 11.99 -0.51
N ALA A 126 -3.30 11.31 -0.60
CA ALA A 126 -3.20 9.92 -1.04
C ALA A 126 -4.03 8.97 -0.15
N TYR A 127 -4.08 9.20 1.17
CA TYR A 127 -4.89 8.40 2.11
C TYR A 127 -6.37 8.83 2.18
N ALA A 128 -6.78 9.89 1.47
CA ALA A 128 -8.12 10.43 1.61
C ALA A 128 -9.18 9.50 0.98
N PRO A 129 -10.29 9.17 1.67
CA PRO A 129 -11.33 8.31 1.11
C PRO A 129 -11.94 8.83 -0.21
N GLY A 130 -11.95 10.15 -0.42
CA GLY A 130 -12.45 10.80 -1.63
C GLY A 130 -11.39 11.07 -2.69
N LEU A 131 -10.29 10.31 -2.70
CA LEU A 131 -9.25 10.40 -3.72
C LEU A 131 -9.79 9.94 -5.09
N THR A 132 -9.84 10.86 -6.04
CA THR A 132 -10.18 10.59 -7.44
C THR A 132 -8.93 10.31 -8.26
N ASP A 133 -9.08 9.73 -9.45
CA ASP A 133 -7.96 9.46 -10.37
C ASP A 133 -7.18 10.74 -10.76
N GLU A 134 -7.88 11.86 -11.00
CA GLU A 134 -7.24 13.15 -11.33
C GLU A 134 -6.51 13.76 -10.12
N LEU A 135 -7.05 13.63 -8.91
CA LEU A 135 -6.31 14.03 -7.70
C LEU A 135 -5.08 13.14 -7.49
N ALA A 136 -5.19 11.84 -7.80
CA ALA A 136 -4.08 10.92 -7.72
C ALA A 136 -2.97 11.27 -8.73
N ARG A 137 -3.31 11.66 -9.96
CA ARG A 137 -2.34 12.14 -10.94
C ARG A 137 -1.55 13.35 -10.44
N ARG A 138 -2.21 14.31 -9.80
CA ARG A 138 -1.58 15.53 -9.25
C ARG A 138 -0.69 15.21 -8.04
N ALA A 139 -1.18 14.37 -7.13
CA ALA A 139 -0.42 13.92 -5.97
C ALA A 139 0.79 13.06 -6.37
N TRP A 140 0.63 12.19 -7.37
CA TRP A 140 1.71 11.41 -7.97
C TRP A 140 2.80 12.29 -8.58
N TRP A 141 2.40 13.33 -9.34
CA TRP A 141 3.34 14.31 -9.86
C TRP A 141 4.14 15.03 -8.74
N ALA A 142 3.50 15.29 -7.60
CA ALA A 142 4.12 16.00 -6.49
C ALA A 142 5.09 15.11 -5.68
N LEU A 143 4.74 13.83 -5.46
CA LEU A 143 5.52 12.91 -4.62
C LEU A 143 5.47 11.45 -5.15
N PRO A 144 6.26 11.12 -6.20
CA PRO A 144 6.23 9.80 -6.84
C PRO A 144 7.07 8.76 -6.06
N THR A 145 6.56 8.28 -4.92
CA THR A 145 7.24 7.26 -4.08
C THR A 145 6.48 5.95 -4.06
N MET A 146 7.14 4.84 -3.71
CA MET A 146 6.47 3.54 -3.57
C MET A 146 5.36 3.55 -2.51
N GLU A 147 5.53 4.32 -1.43
CA GLU A 147 4.48 4.46 -0.41
C GLU A 147 3.24 5.11 -0.99
N VAL A 148 3.39 6.25 -1.69
CA VAL A 148 2.28 6.96 -2.32
C VAL A 148 1.59 6.06 -3.35
N ALA A 149 2.35 5.38 -4.21
CA ALA A 149 1.79 4.48 -5.21
C ALA A 149 0.97 3.34 -4.58
N ARG A 150 1.49 2.69 -3.53
CA ARG A 150 0.76 1.62 -2.82
C ARG A 150 -0.56 2.13 -2.24
N VAL A 151 -0.51 3.25 -1.54
CA VAL A 151 -1.69 3.82 -0.87
C VAL A 151 -2.75 4.19 -1.89
N MET A 152 -2.36 4.91 -2.93
CA MET A 152 -3.26 5.32 -4.00
C MET A 152 -3.92 4.13 -4.71
N LEU A 153 -3.18 3.06 -4.98
CA LEU A 153 -3.68 1.91 -5.72
C LEU A 153 -4.72 1.08 -4.95
N ILE A 154 -4.86 1.30 -3.64
CA ILE A 154 -5.93 0.70 -2.82
C ILE A 154 -7.29 1.36 -3.14
N HIS A 155 -7.32 2.59 -3.62
CA HIS A 155 -8.56 3.31 -3.90
C HIS A 155 -9.23 2.82 -5.20
N PRO A 156 -10.52 2.43 -5.18
CA PRO A 156 -11.20 1.93 -6.37
C PRO A 156 -11.17 2.89 -7.56
N GLU A 157 -11.44 4.19 -7.35
CA GLU A 157 -11.45 5.17 -8.45
C GLU A 157 -10.09 5.31 -9.14
N VAL A 158 -8.99 5.30 -8.37
CA VAL A 158 -7.62 5.38 -8.91
C VAL A 158 -7.25 4.07 -9.59
N ARG A 159 -7.57 2.95 -8.95
CA ARG A 159 -7.34 1.62 -9.50
C ARG A 159 -8.06 1.46 -10.84
N GLU A 160 -9.30 1.93 -10.95
CA GLU A 160 -10.17 1.84 -12.14
C GLU A 160 -9.85 2.91 -13.22
N GLY A 161 -9.16 3.98 -12.84
CA GLY A 161 -8.70 5.04 -13.73
C GLY A 161 -7.37 4.77 -14.44
N GLU A 162 -6.80 5.82 -15.04
CA GLU A 162 -5.55 5.76 -15.80
C GLU A 162 -4.34 5.57 -14.87
N MET A 163 -4.39 6.16 -13.67
CA MET A 163 -3.29 6.04 -12.71
C MET A 163 -3.10 4.61 -12.23
N GLY A 164 -4.14 3.77 -12.25
CA GLY A 164 -4.05 2.37 -11.86
C GLY A 164 -2.91 1.61 -12.57
N LYS A 165 -2.75 1.78 -13.89
CA LYS A 165 -1.65 1.17 -14.65
C LYS A 165 -0.31 1.83 -14.34
N VAL A 166 -0.28 3.16 -14.33
CA VAL A 166 0.95 3.94 -14.06
C VAL A 166 1.58 3.55 -12.72
N LEU A 167 0.76 3.47 -11.67
CA LEU A 167 1.22 3.13 -10.32
C LEU A 167 1.61 1.65 -10.21
N ALA A 168 0.86 0.74 -10.85
CA ALA A 168 1.20 -0.69 -10.86
C ALA A 168 2.57 -0.94 -11.53
N ASP A 169 2.82 -0.31 -12.68
CA ASP A 169 4.06 -0.45 -13.43
C ASP A 169 5.24 0.07 -12.62
N PHE A 170 5.09 1.26 -12.04
CA PHE A 170 6.08 1.85 -11.16
C PHE A 170 6.43 0.90 -10.01
N LEU A 171 5.42 0.35 -9.33
CA LEU A 171 5.63 -0.58 -8.22
C LEU A 171 6.37 -1.86 -8.67
N VAL A 172 6.04 -2.43 -9.82
CA VAL A 172 6.72 -3.63 -10.35
C VAL A 172 8.17 -3.35 -10.73
N GLU A 173 8.43 -2.20 -11.34
CA GLU A 173 9.78 -1.75 -11.72
C GLU A 173 10.66 -1.57 -10.48
N HIS A 174 10.11 -0.99 -9.41
CA HIS A 174 10.86 -0.66 -8.20
C HIS A 174 10.89 -1.78 -7.16
N LEU A 175 10.04 -2.79 -7.28
CA LEU A 175 9.96 -3.94 -6.37
C LEU A 175 11.31 -4.64 -6.09
N PRO A 176 12.26 -4.78 -7.05
CA PRO A 176 13.56 -5.39 -6.78
C PRO A 176 14.38 -4.68 -5.69
N PHE A 177 14.13 -3.39 -5.47
CA PHE A 177 14.81 -2.53 -4.48
C PHE A 177 14.11 -2.53 -3.11
N GLU A 178 12.94 -3.14 -2.97
CA GLU A 178 12.28 -3.30 -1.67
C GLU A 178 13.00 -4.37 -0.85
N GLU A 179 13.60 -3.96 0.27
CA GLU A 179 14.37 -4.82 1.16
C GLU A 179 13.49 -5.57 2.15
N ASP A 180 12.39 -4.94 2.58
CA ASP A 180 11.47 -5.53 3.54
C ASP A 180 10.52 -6.53 2.84
N ALA A 181 10.68 -7.81 3.17
CA ALA A 181 9.90 -8.88 2.55
C ALA A 181 8.38 -8.75 2.80
N VAL A 182 7.98 -8.16 3.93
CA VAL A 182 6.58 -7.87 4.25
C VAL A 182 6.02 -6.79 3.34
N THR A 183 6.73 -5.68 3.21
CA THR A 183 6.35 -4.58 2.32
C THR A 183 6.35 -5.04 0.86
N ALA A 184 7.33 -5.86 0.45
CA ALA A 184 7.37 -6.43 -0.89
C ALA A 184 6.20 -7.39 -1.15
N MET A 185 5.85 -8.24 -0.18
CA MET A 185 4.65 -9.09 -0.23
C MET A 185 3.39 -8.25 -0.41
N ASN A 186 3.18 -7.25 0.44
CA ASN A 186 2.00 -6.38 0.38
C ASN A 186 1.96 -5.55 -0.92
N THR A 187 3.11 -5.16 -1.46
CA THR A 187 3.20 -4.50 -2.78
C THR A 187 2.70 -5.43 -3.89
N VAL A 188 3.15 -6.68 -3.93
CA VAL A 188 2.69 -7.65 -4.95
C VAL A 188 1.20 -7.95 -4.81
N ARG A 189 0.70 -8.06 -3.57
CA ARG A 189 -0.75 -8.19 -3.31
C ARG A 189 -1.52 -7.01 -3.86
N ILE A 190 -1.09 -5.77 -3.58
CA ILE A 190 -1.73 -4.54 -4.09
C ILE A 190 -1.71 -4.49 -5.63
N VAL A 191 -0.57 -4.79 -6.25
CA VAL A 191 -0.41 -4.74 -7.71
C VAL A 191 -1.27 -5.80 -8.42
N LEU A 192 -1.23 -7.05 -7.97
CA LEU A 192 -2.07 -8.12 -8.56
C LEU A 192 -3.53 -7.89 -8.24
N GLY A 193 -3.80 -7.45 -7.03
CA GLY A 193 -5.11 -7.02 -6.56
C GLY A 193 -5.70 -5.98 -7.48
N ALA A 194 -4.91 -5.01 -7.96
CA ALA A 194 -5.33 -3.97 -8.89
C ALA A 194 -5.84 -4.50 -10.25
N GLY A 195 -5.35 -5.67 -10.69
CA GLY A 195 -5.76 -6.28 -11.96
C GLY A 195 -5.32 -5.50 -13.20
N ARG A 196 -4.23 -4.74 -13.11
CA ARG A 196 -3.74 -3.87 -14.20
C ARG A 196 -2.56 -4.41 -14.99
N LEU A 197 -1.94 -5.49 -14.51
CA LEU A 197 -0.84 -6.14 -15.21
C LEU A 197 -1.35 -6.98 -16.38
N ASP A 198 -0.66 -6.91 -17.52
CA ASP A 198 -0.92 -7.79 -18.64
C ASP A 198 -0.38 -9.23 -18.40
N ALA A 199 -0.58 -10.12 -19.38
CA ALA A 199 -0.14 -11.51 -19.23
C ALA A 199 1.39 -11.67 -19.16
N GLU A 200 2.15 -10.85 -19.86
CA GLU A 200 3.61 -10.89 -19.89
C GLU A 200 4.20 -10.36 -18.57
N GLU A 201 3.69 -9.23 -18.10
CA GLU A 201 4.05 -8.62 -16.81
C GLU A 201 3.74 -9.58 -15.65
N ARG A 202 2.55 -10.20 -15.65
CA ARG A 202 2.18 -11.21 -14.65
C ARG A 202 3.12 -12.41 -14.67
N LEU A 203 3.47 -12.91 -15.86
CA LEU A 203 4.39 -14.05 -16.00
C LEU A 203 5.81 -13.69 -15.53
N ALA A 204 6.31 -12.51 -15.86
CA ALA A 204 7.59 -12.02 -15.40
C ALA A 204 7.65 -11.91 -13.87
N LEU A 205 6.59 -11.36 -13.26
CA LEU A 205 6.48 -11.26 -11.80
C LEU A 205 6.36 -12.64 -11.13
N TRP A 206 5.61 -13.56 -11.73
CA TRP A 206 5.51 -14.95 -11.27
C TRP A 206 6.87 -15.66 -11.23
N ARG A 207 7.66 -15.53 -12.30
CA ARG A 207 9.02 -16.10 -12.38
C ARG A 207 9.95 -15.53 -11.31
N LYS A 208 9.81 -14.24 -10.96
CA LYS A 208 10.53 -13.64 -9.82
C LYS A 208 10.09 -14.28 -8.49
N GLY A 209 8.79 -14.54 -8.32
CA GLY A 209 8.23 -15.17 -7.13
C GLY A 209 8.75 -16.57 -6.83
N GLN A 210 9.17 -17.33 -7.85
CA GLN A 210 9.82 -18.63 -7.65
C GLN A 210 11.12 -18.54 -6.82
N ARG A 211 11.81 -17.40 -6.86
CA ARG A 211 13.02 -17.14 -6.06
C ARG A 211 12.73 -16.33 -4.79
N ARG A 212 11.60 -15.63 -4.75
CA ARG A 212 11.12 -14.79 -3.64
C ARG A 212 9.70 -15.24 -3.25
N PRO A 213 9.55 -16.33 -2.46
CA PRO A 213 8.24 -16.97 -2.24
C PRO A 213 7.17 -16.06 -1.63
N HIS A 214 7.55 -15.00 -0.92
CA HIS A 214 6.60 -14.02 -0.41
C HIS A 214 5.87 -13.23 -1.52
N TYR A 215 6.39 -13.19 -2.76
CA TYR A 215 5.65 -12.62 -3.90
C TYR A 215 4.50 -13.54 -4.33
N LEU A 216 4.64 -14.85 -4.15
CA LEU A 216 3.62 -15.82 -4.56
C LEU A 216 2.31 -15.62 -3.80
N ILE A 217 2.36 -15.02 -2.60
CA ILE A 217 1.18 -14.76 -1.77
C ILE A 217 0.15 -13.90 -2.50
N GLY A 218 0.58 -12.86 -3.23
CA GLY A 218 -0.36 -12.05 -4.03
C GLY A 218 -1.00 -12.83 -5.19
N PHE A 219 -0.27 -13.78 -5.78
CA PHE A 219 -0.81 -14.65 -6.82
C PHE A 219 -1.83 -15.66 -6.24
N ILE A 220 -1.50 -16.26 -5.10
CA ILE A 220 -2.36 -17.18 -4.36
C ILE A 220 -3.69 -16.51 -4.00
N GLU A 221 -3.64 -15.23 -3.59
CA GLU A 221 -4.80 -14.44 -3.17
C GLU A 221 -5.67 -14.00 -4.35
N HIS A 222 -5.08 -13.50 -5.43
CA HIS A 222 -5.84 -12.81 -6.49
C HIS A 222 -6.06 -13.62 -7.76
N LEU A 223 -5.25 -14.66 -8.01
CA LEU A 223 -5.30 -15.44 -9.26
C LEU A 223 -5.37 -16.95 -9.01
N PRO A 224 -6.18 -17.47 -8.06
CA PRO A 224 -6.12 -18.88 -7.66
C PRO A 224 -6.40 -19.88 -8.79
N ASP A 225 -7.14 -19.46 -9.82
CA ASP A 225 -7.54 -20.29 -10.96
C ASP A 225 -6.91 -19.84 -12.30
N ASP A 226 -6.04 -18.82 -12.28
CA ASP A 226 -5.41 -18.21 -13.47
C ASP A 226 -3.88 -18.10 -13.31
N LEU A 227 -3.28 -19.04 -12.56
CA LEU A 227 -1.83 -19.08 -12.35
C LEU A 227 -1.09 -19.64 -13.56
N PRO A 228 0.12 -19.11 -13.87
CA PRO A 228 0.98 -19.70 -14.88
C PRO A 228 1.38 -21.14 -14.53
N THR A 229 1.26 -22.04 -15.49
CA THR A 229 1.44 -23.50 -15.31
C THR A 229 2.83 -23.99 -15.72
N GLU A 230 3.77 -23.09 -16.02
CA GLU A 230 5.14 -23.43 -16.42
C GLU A 230 5.85 -24.29 -15.36
N GLY A 231 6.28 -25.50 -15.76
CA GLY A 231 7.05 -26.40 -14.90
C GLY A 231 6.23 -27.13 -13.82
N VAL A 232 4.90 -27.14 -13.96
CA VAL A 232 3.99 -27.93 -13.13
C VAL A 232 3.71 -29.27 -13.82
N ALA A 233 3.67 -30.36 -13.04
CA ALA A 233 3.38 -31.68 -13.58
C ALA A 233 1.93 -31.75 -14.07
N SER A 234 1.72 -32.34 -15.25
CA SER A 234 0.37 -32.65 -15.73
C SER A 234 -0.19 -33.81 -14.90
N ILE A 235 -1.33 -33.58 -14.27
CA ILE A 235 -2.12 -34.62 -13.62
C ILE A 235 -3.41 -34.77 -14.43
N ASP A 236 -3.87 -36.02 -14.59
CA ASP A 236 -5.14 -36.28 -15.25
C ASP A 236 -6.25 -35.54 -14.50
N THR A 237 -6.86 -34.56 -15.16
CA THR A 237 -7.93 -33.77 -14.58
C THR A 237 -9.24 -34.52 -14.76
N PRO A 238 -9.85 -35.05 -13.68
CA PRO A 238 -11.11 -35.77 -13.81
C PRO A 238 -12.22 -34.82 -14.24
N GLU A 239 -13.15 -35.32 -15.05
CA GLU A 239 -14.37 -34.56 -15.35
C GLU A 239 -15.18 -34.37 -14.06
N PRO A 240 -15.49 -33.13 -13.68
CA PRO A 240 -16.23 -32.88 -12.46
C PRO A 240 -17.68 -33.38 -12.61
N VAL A 241 -18.14 -34.17 -11.64
CA VAL A 241 -19.55 -34.53 -11.54
C VAL A 241 -20.35 -33.27 -11.23
N ALA A 242 -21.28 -32.92 -12.11
CA ALA A 242 -22.12 -31.74 -11.97
C ALA A 242 -22.85 -31.74 -10.61
N ALA A 243 -22.94 -30.57 -9.98
CA ALA A 243 -23.49 -30.33 -8.63
C ALA A 243 -22.68 -30.85 -7.42
N ASP A 244 -21.74 -31.80 -7.57
CA ASP A 244 -20.87 -32.23 -6.45
C ASP A 244 -19.68 -31.29 -6.20
N ALA A 245 -19.63 -30.63 -5.03
CA ALA A 245 -18.53 -29.72 -4.70
C ALA A 245 -17.21 -30.44 -4.46
N TRP A 246 -17.25 -31.70 -4.01
CA TRP A 246 -16.04 -32.49 -3.80
C TRP A 246 -15.38 -32.83 -5.12
N SER A 247 -16.15 -33.33 -6.09
CA SER A 247 -15.64 -33.60 -7.44
C SER A 247 -15.13 -32.32 -8.13
N ARG A 248 -15.83 -31.18 -7.99
CA ARG A 248 -15.33 -29.90 -8.52
C ARG A 248 -14.03 -29.45 -7.86
N GLN A 249 -13.93 -29.55 -6.53
CA GLN A 249 -12.72 -29.15 -5.82
C GLN A 249 -11.55 -30.06 -6.19
N TRP A 250 -11.79 -31.37 -6.34
CA TRP A 250 -10.78 -32.31 -6.79
C TRP A 250 -10.30 -32.00 -8.22
N ALA A 251 -11.23 -31.80 -9.17
CA ALA A 251 -10.89 -31.38 -10.53
C ALA A 251 -10.11 -30.05 -10.55
N ARG A 252 -10.49 -29.09 -9.70
CA ARG A 252 -9.78 -27.83 -9.51
C ARG A 252 -8.34 -28.08 -9.06
N CYS A 253 -8.12 -28.94 -8.06
CA CYS A 253 -6.77 -29.33 -7.61
C CYS A 253 -5.94 -30.03 -8.71
N CYS A 254 -6.53 -30.91 -9.50
CA CYS A 254 -5.82 -31.61 -10.59
C CYS A 254 -5.52 -30.74 -11.81
N SER A 255 -6.22 -29.61 -11.96
CA SER A 255 -5.99 -28.67 -13.07
C SER A 255 -4.57 -28.09 -13.04
N GLY A 256 -4.08 -27.63 -14.19
CA GLY A 256 -2.79 -26.94 -14.28
C GLY A 256 -2.65 -25.77 -13.31
N PRO A 257 -3.59 -24.80 -13.29
CA PRO A 257 -3.59 -23.70 -12.32
C PRO A 257 -3.69 -24.18 -10.86
N GLY A 258 -4.50 -25.21 -10.58
CA GLY A 258 -4.61 -25.77 -9.22
C GLY A 258 -3.31 -26.40 -8.73
N GLN A 259 -2.60 -27.12 -9.60
CA GLN A 259 -1.28 -27.67 -9.28
C GLN A 259 -0.22 -26.55 -9.11
N ALA A 260 -0.30 -25.49 -9.90
CA ALA A 260 0.54 -24.30 -9.71
C ALA A 260 0.25 -23.63 -8.36
N TRP A 261 -1.03 -23.55 -7.97
CA TRP A 261 -1.48 -22.96 -6.72
C TRP A 261 -0.99 -23.76 -5.51
N LEU A 262 -1.18 -25.08 -5.52
CA LEU A 262 -0.71 -25.97 -4.45
C LEU A 262 0.81 -25.86 -4.24
N ARG A 263 1.57 -25.83 -5.34
CA ARG A 263 3.03 -25.64 -5.29
C ARG A 263 3.40 -24.27 -4.75
N ALA A 264 2.72 -23.21 -5.16
CA ALA A 264 3.01 -21.85 -4.69
C ALA A 264 2.74 -21.68 -3.20
N VAL A 265 1.63 -22.23 -2.71
CA VAL A 265 1.30 -22.25 -1.28
C VAL A 265 2.36 -23.01 -0.48
N GLU A 266 2.79 -24.18 -0.96
CA GLU A 266 3.87 -24.94 -0.33
C GLU A 266 5.15 -24.10 -0.21
N LEU A 267 5.60 -23.48 -1.30
CA LEU A 267 6.80 -22.62 -1.30
C LEU A 267 6.66 -21.42 -0.34
N ALA A 268 5.49 -20.81 -0.27
CA ALA A 268 5.22 -19.68 0.62
C ALA A 268 5.20 -20.10 2.10
N LEU A 269 4.62 -21.26 2.42
CA LEU A 269 4.55 -21.83 3.78
C LEU A 269 5.90 -22.38 4.28
N GLU A 270 6.78 -22.81 3.39
CA GLU A 270 8.14 -23.25 3.79
C GLU A 270 8.97 -22.08 4.34
N LYS A 271 8.76 -20.86 3.82
CA LYS A 271 9.52 -19.67 4.18
C LYS A 271 8.64 -18.41 4.32
N PRO A 272 7.65 -18.40 5.24
CA PRO A 272 6.84 -17.22 5.47
C PRO A 272 7.72 -16.08 5.99
N PRO A 273 7.59 -14.84 5.46
CA PRO A 273 8.43 -13.72 5.83
C PRO A 273 8.17 -13.20 7.25
N ALA A 274 6.90 -13.25 7.70
CA ALA A 274 6.46 -12.72 8.98
C ALA A 274 5.18 -13.40 9.48
N HIS A 275 4.71 -13.01 10.67
CA HIS A 275 3.50 -13.57 11.30
C HIS A 275 2.26 -13.33 10.45
N GLU A 276 2.09 -12.12 9.94
CA GLU A 276 0.96 -11.75 9.08
C GLU A 276 0.84 -12.62 7.82
N ALA A 277 1.97 -13.04 7.25
CA ALA A 277 1.97 -13.92 6.09
C ALA A 277 1.46 -15.32 6.43
N VAL A 278 1.70 -15.81 7.66
CA VAL A 278 1.20 -17.11 8.13
C VAL A 278 -0.31 -17.04 8.31
N TYR A 279 -0.81 -16.02 9.01
CA TYR A 279 -2.25 -15.80 9.18
C TYR A 279 -2.97 -15.74 7.83
N LEU A 280 -2.43 -14.94 6.90
CA LEU A 280 -2.97 -14.79 5.56
C LEU A 280 -2.96 -16.11 4.79
N LEU A 281 -1.85 -16.84 4.77
CA LEU A 281 -1.76 -18.11 4.04
C LEU A 281 -2.76 -19.15 4.57
N LEU A 282 -2.91 -19.30 5.89
CA LEU A 282 -3.89 -20.23 6.47
C LEU A 282 -5.32 -19.86 6.07
N GLN A 283 -5.66 -18.56 6.11
CA GLN A 283 -6.96 -18.07 5.67
C GLN A 283 -7.20 -18.32 4.17
N LEU A 284 -6.20 -18.06 3.31
CA LEU A 284 -6.29 -18.30 1.87
C LEU A 284 -6.47 -19.79 1.56
N ILE A 285 -5.79 -20.67 2.29
CA ILE A 285 -5.95 -22.12 2.13
C ILE A 285 -7.35 -22.56 2.54
N GLY A 286 -7.81 -22.17 3.73
CA GLY A 286 -9.16 -22.48 4.18
C GLY A 286 -10.22 -21.98 3.20
N SER A 287 -10.03 -20.78 2.65
CA SER A 287 -10.93 -20.18 1.66
C SER A 287 -10.93 -20.94 0.33
N TYR A 288 -9.76 -21.38 -0.15
CA TYR A 288 -9.65 -22.15 -1.40
C TYR A 288 -10.40 -23.48 -1.35
N PHE A 289 -10.44 -24.13 -0.17
CA PHE A 289 -11.13 -25.40 0.07
C PHE A 289 -12.51 -25.24 0.75
N ALA A 290 -13.00 -24.01 0.97
CA ALA A 290 -14.28 -23.75 1.61
C ALA A 290 -15.49 -24.51 1.01
N PRO A 291 -15.58 -24.76 -0.31
CA PRO A 291 -16.70 -25.51 -0.88
C PRO A 291 -16.91 -26.92 -0.31
N VAL A 292 -15.84 -27.59 0.15
CA VAL A 292 -15.93 -28.94 0.73
C VAL A 292 -16.10 -28.93 2.25
N ALA A 293 -15.90 -27.79 2.93
CA ALA A 293 -16.06 -27.67 4.39
C ALA A 293 -17.52 -27.85 4.85
N VAL A 294 -18.48 -27.51 3.99
CA VAL A 294 -19.92 -27.44 4.31
C VAL A 294 -20.67 -28.71 3.89
N GLN A 295 -20.02 -29.61 3.14
CA GLN A 295 -20.65 -30.80 2.59
C GLN A 295 -20.18 -32.07 3.32
N ILE A 296 -21.10 -33.04 3.42
CA ILE A 296 -20.74 -34.38 3.89
C ILE A 296 -19.72 -34.96 2.91
N ALA A 297 -18.69 -35.62 3.44
CA ALA A 297 -17.67 -36.27 2.62
C ALA A 297 -18.31 -37.17 1.56
N PRO A 298 -17.75 -37.21 0.33
CA PRO A 298 -18.35 -37.93 -0.77
C PRO A 298 -18.35 -39.40 -0.43
N THR A 299 -19.49 -40.06 -0.61
CA THR A 299 -19.59 -41.52 -0.49
C THR A 299 -19.10 -42.22 -1.78
N THR A 300 -18.75 -41.43 -2.80
CA THR A 300 -18.39 -41.85 -4.15
C THR A 300 -16.93 -42.30 -4.26
N THR A 301 -16.68 -43.32 -5.08
CA THR A 301 -15.35 -43.89 -5.38
C THR A 301 -14.47 -43.06 -6.33
N SER A 302 -14.93 -41.91 -6.83
CA SER A 302 -14.25 -41.12 -7.87
C SER A 302 -13.11 -40.24 -7.36
N ILE A 303 -13.00 -40.04 -6.03
CA ILE A 303 -11.94 -39.25 -5.40
C ILE A 303 -11.13 -40.17 -4.50
N PRO A 304 -9.79 -40.20 -4.61
CA PRO A 304 -8.94 -40.94 -3.69
C PRO A 304 -9.24 -40.56 -2.23
N ALA A 305 -9.36 -41.54 -1.34
CA ALA A 305 -9.76 -41.31 0.05
C ALA A 305 -8.79 -40.40 0.81
N ASP A 306 -7.50 -40.49 0.50
CA ASP A 306 -6.45 -39.64 1.04
C ASP A 306 -6.51 -38.20 0.51
N ALA A 307 -6.84 -38.02 -0.78
CA ALA A 307 -7.11 -36.70 -1.36
C ALA A 307 -8.35 -36.05 -0.73
N ALA A 308 -9.44 -36.80 -0.56
CA ALA A 308 -10.63 -36.32 0.12
C ALA A 308 -10.32 -35.90 1.57
N ALA A 309 -9.59 -36.71 2.33
CA ALA A 309 -9.16 -36.37 3.69
C ALA A 309 -8.28 -35.10 3.72
N ALA A 310 -7.32 -34.99 2.79
CA ALA A 310 -6.45 -33.82 2.68
C ALA A 310 -7.24 -32.54 2.39
N MET A 311 -8.19 -32.57 1.45
CA MET A 311 -9.06 -31.42 1.17
C MET A 311 -9.91 -31.04 2.39
N ALA A 312 -10.46 -32.02 3.11
CA ALA A 312 -11.26 -31.79 4.32
C ALA A 312 -10.46 -31.12 5.45
N ASP A 313 -9.22 -31.54 5.64
CA ASP A 313 -8.31 -30.96 6.63
C ASP A 313 -7.94 -29.52 6.27
N LEU A 314 -7.56 -29.28 5.00
CA LEU A 314 -7.21 -27.94 4.53
C LEU A 314 -8.40 -26.97 4.58
N ALA A 315 -9.62 -27.44 4.32
CA ALA A 315 -10.84 -26.65 4.41
C ALA A 315 -11.18 -26.17 5.84
N ARG A 316 -10.64 -26.85 6.86
CA ARG A 316 -10.82 -26.49 8.27
C ARG A 316 -9.84 -25.44 8.75
N LEU A 317 -8.80 -25.14 7.99
CA LEU A 317 -7.80 -24.14 8.39
C LEU A 317 -8.41 -22.75 8.51
N ARG A 318 -7.99 -22.05 9.55
CA ARG A 318 -8.33 -20.67 9.87
C ARG A 318 -7.07 -19.91 10.24
N ALA A 319 -7.10 -18.58 10.14
CA ALA A 319 -5.95 -17.76 10.55
C ALA A 319 -5.62 -18.01 12.03
N GLU A 320 -6.67 -18.13 12.85
CA GLU A 320 -6.63 -18.29 14.30
C GLU A 320 -5.86 -19.54 14.75
N ASP A 321 -5.70 -20.54 13.88
CA ASP A 321 -4.93 -21.76 14.18
C ASP A 321 -3.45 -21.45 14.51
N ALA A 322 -2.93 -20.31 14.03
CA ALA A 322 -1.57 -19.87 14.34
C ALA A 322 -1.46 -19.07 15.65
N GLU A 323 -2.55 -18.56 16.22
CA GLU A 323 -2.53 -17.71 17.41
C GLU A 323 -1.87 -18.36 18.63
N PRO A 324 -2.11 -19.65 18.97
CA PRO A 324 -1.50 -20.28 20.13
C PRO A 324 0.04 -20.31 20.10
N VAL A 325 0.61 -20.21 18.90
CA VAL A 325 2.06 -20.16 18.67
C VAL A 325 2.54 -18.72 18.55
N LEU A 326 1.93 -17.94 17.65
CA LEU A 326 2.44 -16.64 17.23
C LEU A 326 2.22 -15.54 18.27
N THR A 327 1.16 -15.60 19.08
CA THR A 327 0.95 -14.62 20.16
C THR A 327 1.98 -14.73 21.29
N ARG A 328 2.65 -15.89 21.40
CA ARG A 328 3.61 -16.20 22.47
C ARG A 328 5.07 -16.02 22.03
N THR A 329 5.31 -15.45 20.86
CA THR A 329 6.66 -15.27 20.34
C THR A 329 6.75 -14.02 19.49
N THR A 330 7.91 -13.38 19.46
CA THR A 330 8.25 -12.35 18.47
C THR A 330 9.25 -12.89 17.44
N ALA A 331 9.48 -14.21 17.45
CA ALA A 331 10.44 -14.84 16.56
C ALA A 331 10.07 -14.64 15.09
N VAL A 332 11.09 -14.43 14.26
CA VAL A 332 11.00 -14.39 12.80
C VAL A 332 11.98 -15.40 12.19
N GLY A 333 11.86 -15.66 10.89
CA GLY A 333 12.81 -16.50 10.16
C GLY A 333 12.86 -17.96 10.66
N PRO A 334 14.06 -18.59 10.77
CA PRO A 334 14.19 -20.01 11.13
C PRO A 334 13.55 -20.40 12.46
N LEU A 335 13.64 -19.54 13.48
CA LEU A 335 13.09 -19.82 14.80
C LEU A 335 11.55 -19.83 14.78
N MET A 336 10.95 -18.89 14.05
CA MET A 336 9.50 -18.87 13.82
C MET A 336 9.03 -20.16 13.16
N ARG A 337 9.72 -20.59 12.09
CA ARG A 337 9.41 -21.83 11.38
C ARG A 337 9.47 -23.06 12.28
N LYS A 338 10.51 -23.17 13.11
CA LYS A 338 10.63 -24.28 14.09
C LYS A 338 9.47 -24.30 15.09
N LYS A 339 8.97 -23.14 15.51
CA LYS A 339 7.81 -23.04 16.42
C LYS A 339 6.50 -23.38 15.73
N LEU A 340 6.37 -23.03 14.45
CA LEU A 340 5.19 -23.30 13.62
C LEU A 340 5.17 -24.72 13.04
N ASP A 341 6.26 -25.46 13.08
CA ASP A 341 6.39 -26.80 12.51
C ASP A 341 5.25 -27.77 12.91
N PRO A 342 4.80 -27.84 14.19
CA PRO A 342 3.69 -28.70 14.58
C PRO A 342 2.37 -28.36 13.88
N LEU A 343 2.17 -27.09 13.49
CA LEU A 343 1.01 -26.63 12.76
C LEU A 343 1.19 -26.79 11.25
N LEU A 344 2.35 -26.42 10.71
CA LEU A 344 2.57 -26.35 9.27
C LEU A 344 2.96 -27.67 8.63
N ALA A 345 3.61 -28.59 9.34
CA ALA A 345 4.02 -29.87 8.78
C ALA A 345 2.85 -30.73 8.27
N PRO A 346 1.72 -30.88 9.01
CA PRO A 346 0.53 -31.57 8.50
C PRO A 346 -0.09 -30.86 7.28
N VAL A 347 -0.09 -29.53 7.26
CA VAL A 347 -0.61 -28.72 6.14
C VAL A 347 0.22 -28.98 4.88
N LEU A 348 1.55 -28.91 5.00
CA LEU A 348 2.48 -29.21 3.91
C LEU A 348 2.33 -30.65 3.41
N GLN A 349 2.10 -31.61 4.31
CA GLN A 349 1.86 -33.00 3.92
C GLN A 349 0.58 -33.14 3.09
N ASN A 350 -0.52 -32.49 3.51
CA ASN A 350 -1.78 -32.54 2.78
C ASN A 350 -1.68 -31.84 1.42
N LEU A 351 -0.97 -30.71 1.32
CA LEU A 351 -0.67 -30.07 0.03
C LEU A 351 0.11 -31.00 -0.91
N ARG A 352 1.12 -31.69 -0.39
CA ARG A 352 1.93 -32.64 -1.19
C ARG A 352 1.15 -33.85 -1.67
N LYS A 353 0.19 -34.36 -0.89
CA LYS A 353 -0.72 -35.44 -1.32
C LYS A 353 -1.56 -35.02 -2.52
N LEU A 354 -2.08 -33.78 -2.51
CA LEU A 354 -2.89 -33.24 -3.61
C LEU A 354 -2.07 -32.91 -4.87
N ARG A 355 -0.74 -33.01 -4.81
CA ARG A 355 0.19 -32.78 -5.93
C ARG A 355 0.69 -34.07 -6.61
N GLN A 356 0.26 -35.23 -6.11
CA GLN A 356 0.55 -36.56 -6.64
C GLN A 356 -0.70 -37.09 -7.32
#